data_AF-A0A9P1KBQ2-F1
#
_entry.id   AF-A0A9P1KBQ2-F1
#
_cell.length_a   1.000
_cell.length_b   1.000
_cell.length_c   1.000
_cell.angle_alpha   90.00
_cell.angle_beta   90.00
_cell.angle_gamma   90.00
#
_symmetry.space_group_name_H-M   'P 1'
#
loop_
_entity.id
_entity.type
_entity.pdbx_description
1 polymer ?
#
loop_
_entity_poly.entity_id
_entity_poly.type
_entity_poly.pdbx_seq_one_letter_code
_entity_poly.pdbx_strand_id
1 'polypeptide(L)'
;MVNWCELTVTTADGQVTYHNSFATNYPLSDENVAEVVRAGLTRWKVENENNNTLKTKGYHLEHNFGHGKQHLSSLLATLNILSLLFHTLLELLDNKYQLLRAHL
;
A
#
# COMPACT_ATOMS: atom_id res chain seq x y z
N MET A 1 3.42 27.22 5.10
CA MET A 1 2.09 27.41 4.46
C MET A 1 1.56 26.02 4.15
N VAL A 2 0.30 25.73 4.47
CA VAL A 2 -0.35 24.43 4.24
C VAL A 2 -1.50 24.65 3.27
N ASN A 3 -1.55 23.86 2.20
CA ASN A 3 -2.64 23.82 1.23
C ASN A 3 -3.57 22.65 1.55
N TRP A 4 -4.81 22.72 1.07
CA TRP A 4 -5.85 21.71 1.32
C TRP A 4 -6.71 21.46 0.09
N CYS A 5 -7.11 20.20 -0.11
CA CYS A 5 -8.10 19.78 -1.12
C CYS A 5 -8.95 18.63 -0.59
N GLU A 6 -10.11 18.39 -1.20
CA GLU A 6 -11.03 17.32 -0.82
C GLU A 6 -11.49 16.51 -2.03
N LEU A 7 -11.89 15.26 -1.77
CA LEU A 7 -12.50 14.37 -2.73
C LEU A 7 -13.82 13.84 -2.17
N THR A 8 -14.89 14.01 -2.94
CA THR A 8 -16.18 13.37 -2.70
C THR A 8 -16.52 12.49 -3.90
N VAL A 9 -16.78 11.21 -3.67
CA VAL A 9 -17.22 10.26 -4.69
C VAL A 9 -18.69 9.93 -4.42
N THR A 10 -19.51 10.05 -5.44
CA THR A 10 -20.95 9.77 -5.39
C THR A 10 -21.32 8.66 -6.37
N THR A 11 -22.35 7.87 -6.02
CA THR A 11 -23.01 6.97 -6.98
C THR A 11 -23.82 7.79 -8.00
N ALA A 12 -24.27 7.14 -9.07
CA ALA A 12 -25.19 7.75 -10.04
C ALA A 12 -26.48 8.26 -9.37
N ASP A 13 -26.91 7.63 -8.27
CA ASP A 13 -28.08 8.01 -7.48
C ASP A 13 -27.81 9.15 -6.49
N GLY A 14 -26.60 9.72 -6.49
CA GLY A 14 -26.20 10.84 -5.64
C GLY A 14 -25.75 10.45 -4.23
N GLN A 15 -25.70 9.15 -3.89
CA GLN A 15 -25.21 8.70 -2.59
C GLN A 15 -23.70 8.87 -2.48
N VAL A 16 -23.22 9.56 -1.44
CA VAL A 16 -21.78 9.68 -1.17
C VAL A 16 -21.23 8.33 -0.69
N THR A 17 -20.29 7.76 -1.42
CA THR A 17 -19.61 6.49 -1.09
C THR A 17 -18.25 6.70 -0.46
N TYR A 18 -17.62 7.84 -0.71
CA TYR A 18 -16.33 8.20 -0.16
C TYR A 18 -16.22 9.71 -0.03
N HIS A 19 -15.70 10.18 1.10
CA HIS A 19 -15.35 11.57 1.31
C HIS A 19 -14.05 11.65 2.11
N ASN A 20 -13.09 12.43 1.65
CA ASN A 20 -11.83 12.64 2.36
C ASN A 20 -11.22 14.02 2.05
N SER A 21 -10.39 14.48 2.98
CA SER A 21 -9.64 15.73 2.92
C SER A 21 -8.14 15.48 2.99
N PHE A 22 -7.36 16.23 2.23
CA PHE A 22 -5.91 16.12 2.16
C PHE A 22 -5.28 17.47 2.48
N ALA A 23 -4.27 17.46 3.34
CA ALA A 23 -3.41 18.61 3.60
C ALA A 23 -2.03 18.36 3.01
N THR A 24 -1.47 19.35 2.33
CA THR A 24 -0.17 19.22 1.64
C THR A 24 0.60 20.53 1.68
N ASN A 25 1.93 20.45 1.67
CA ASN A 25 2.80 21.60 1.42
C ASN A 25 3.07 21.83 -0.08
N TYR A 26 2.58 20.95 -0.95
CA TYR A 26 2.69 21.07 -2.40
C TYR A 26 1.75 22.17 -2.92
N PRO A 27 2.18 23.06 -3.85
CA PRO A 27 1.30 24.05 -4.46
C PRO A 27 0.14 23.39 -5.19
N LEU A 28 -1.08 23.88 -4.96
CA LEU A 28 -2.27 23.35 -5.62
C LEU A 28 -2.71 24.26 -6.76
N SER A 29 -3.09 23.66 -7.88
CA SER A 29 -3.75 24.30 -9.00
C SER A 29 -4.78 23.34 -9.60
N ASP A 30 -5.66 23.86 -10.46
CA ASP A 30 -6.69 23.06 -11.12
C ASP A 30 -6.06 21.94 -11.99
N GLU A 31 -4.85 22.17 -12.50
CA GLU A 31 -4.13 21.21 -13.33
C GLU A 31 -3.52 20.05 -12.51
N ASN A 32 -3.17 20.26 -11.24
CA ASN A 32 -2.42 19.28 -10.44
C ASN A 32 -3.23 18.63 -9.30
N VAL A 33 -4.38 19.21 -8.92
CA VAL A 33 -5.15 18.74 -7.77
C VAL A 33 -5.60 17.28 -7.93
N ALA A 34 -5.92 16.85 -9.15
CA ALA A 34 -6.29 15.47 -9.44
C ALA A 34 -5.14 14.48 -9.17
N GLU A 35 -3.90 14.85 -9.51
CA GLU A 35 -2.72 14.02 -9.26
C GLU A 35 -2.37 13.98 -7.77
N VAL A 36 -2.48 15.12 -7.08
CA VAL A 36 -2.25 15.20 -5.63
C VAL A 36 -3.26 14.33 -4.87
N VAL A 37 -4.54 14.41 -5.22
CA VAL A 37 -5.59 13.56 -4.63
C VAL A 37 -5.32 12.08 -4.93
N ARG A 38 -4.92 11.75 -6.17
CA ARG A 38 -4.53 10.37 -6.54
C ARG A 38 -3.37 9.87 -5.68
N ALA A 39 -2.33 10.67 -5.47
CA ALA A 39 -1.23 10.33 -4.59
C ALA A 39 -1.71 10.10 -3.14
N GLY A 40 -2.60 10.96 -2.63
CA GLY A 40 -3.24 10.78 -1.32
C GLY A 40 -3.99 9.44 -1.21
N LEU A 41 -4.74 9.06 -2.24
CA LEU A 41 -5.42 7.76 -2.32
C LEU A 41 -4.46 6.57 -2.37
N THR A 42 -3.30 6.70 -3.03
CA THR A 42 -2.31 5.61 -3.03
C THR A 42 -1.77 5.32 -1.63
N ARG A 43 -1.67 6.32 -0.75
CA ARG A 43 -1.29 6.11 0.64
C ARG A 43 -2.33 5.25 1.38
N TRP A 44 -3.61 5.58 1.21
CA TRP A 44 -4.70 4.76 1.73
C TRP A 44 -4.65 3.33 1.18
N LYS A 45 -4.37 3.16 -0.11
CA LYS A 45 -4.20 1.85 -0.74
C LYS A 45 -3.08 1.04 -0.10
N VAL A 46 -1.92 1.64 0.16
CA VAL A 46 -0.80 0.98 0.86
C VAL A 46 -1.21 0.54 2.28
N GLU A 47 -1.89 1.41 3.03
CA GLU A 47 -2.34 1.08 4.38
C GLU A 47 -3.40 -0.05 4.37
N ASN A 48 -4.36 0.01 3.46
CA ASN A 48 -5.52 -0.87 3.51
C ASN A 48 -5.32 -2.19 2.73
N GLU A 49 -4.49 -2.21 1.70
CA GLU A 49 -4.18 -3.43 0.94
C GLU A 49 -2.89 -4.07 1.45
N ASN A 50 -1.76 -3.35 1.40
CA ASN A 50 -0.46 -3.92 1.73
C ASN A 50 -0.36 -4.24 3.23
N ASN A 51 -0.58 -3.25 4.11
CA ASN A 51 -0.39 -3.50 5.55
C ASN A 51 -1.43 -4.48 6.09
N ASN A 52 -2.68 -4.40 5.64
CA ASN A 52 -3.70 -5.38 6.03
C ASN A 52 -3.34 -6.79 5.57
N THR A 53 -2.78 -6.94 4.36
CA THR A 53 -2.28 -8.24 3.87
C THR A 53 -1.17 -8.77 4.77
N LEU A 54 -0.17 -7.94 5.09
CA LEU A 54 0.94 -8.32 5.96
C LEU A 54 0.49 -8.71 7.38
N LYS A 55 -0.61 -8.13 7.86
CA LYS A 55 -1.17 -8.45 9.18
C LYS A 55 -2.06 -9.69 9.17
N THR A 56 -2.96 -9.81 8.19
CA THR A 56 -4.11 -10.73 8.24
C THR A 56 -4.05 -11.89 7.25
N LYS A 57 -3.20 -11.83 6.21
CA LYS A 57 -3.17 -12.82 5.12
C LYS A 57 -1.98 -13.78 5.22
N GLY A 58 -1.63 -14.18 6.45
CA GLY A 58 -0.65 -15.25 6.70
C GLY A 58 0.80 -14.80 6.88
N TYR A 59 1.11 -13.52 6.69
CA TYR A 59 2.46 -12.99 6.97
C TYR A 59 2.67 -12.64 8.45
N HIS A 60 1.58 -12.54 9.23
CA HIS A 60 1.58 -12.41 10.68
C HIS A 60 2.56 -11.36 11.22
N LEU A 61 2.66 -10.21 10.55
CA LEU A 61 3.68 -9.19 10.83
C LEU A 61 3.62 -8.67 12.29
N GLU A 62 2.46 -8.76 12.94
CA GLU A 62 2.25 -8.36 14.34
C GLU A 62 2.50 -9.47 15.36
N HIS A 63 2.73 -10.72 14.91
CA HIS A 63 2.88 -11.86 15.80
C HIS A 63 4.33 -12.10 16.18
N ASN A 64 4.59 -12.23 17.48
CA ASN A 64 5.95 -12.41 18.02
C ASN A 64 6.39 -13.89 18.11
N PHE A 65 5.54 -14.85 17.71
CA PHE A 65 5.83 -16.31 17.69
C PHE A 65 6.52 -16.89 18.95
N GLY A 66 6.43 -16.24 20.12
CA GLY A 66 7.12 -16.68 21.35
C GLY A 66 8.62 -16.40 21.42
N HIS A 67 9.18 -15.56 20.53
CA HIS A 67 10.62 -15.45 20.30
C HIS A 67 11.34 -14.30 21.07
N GLY A 68 10.75 -13.79 22.15
CA GLY A 68 11.37 -12.74 22.99
C GLY A 68 11.20 -11.31 22.46
N LYS A 69 11.83 -10.31 23.08
CA LYS A 69 11.60 -8.87 22.79
C LYS A 69 12.75 -8.15 22.07
N GLN A 70 13.87 -8.82 21.81
CA GLN A 70 15.05 -8.19 21.20
C GLN A 70 15.26 -8.68 19.76
N HIS A 71 15.21 -7.75 18.80
CA HIS A 71 15.60 -7.88 17.39
C HIS A 71 14.90 -8.94 16.52
N LEU A 72 14.12 -9.87 17.09
CA LEU A 72 13.61 -11.03 16.35
C LEU A 72 12.35 -10.73 15.52
N SER A 73 11.51 -9.78 15.97
CA SER A 73 10.46 -9.22 15.12
C SER A 73 11.03 -8.52 13.88
N SER A 74 12.16 -7.81 14.03
CA SER A 74 12.89 -7.19 12.93
C SER A 74 13.49 -8.23 11.98
N LEU A 75 13.96 -9.36 12.48
CA LEU A 75 14.47 -10.45 11.64
C LEU A 75 13.36 -11.07 10.78
N LEU A 76 12.21 -11.39 11.37
CA LEU A 76 11.06 -11.93 10.61
C LEU A 76 10.52 -10.92 9.59
N ALA A 77 10.45 -9.63 9.95
CA ALA A 77 10.11 -8.58 9.00
C ALA A 77 11.12 -8.51 7.83
N THR A 78 12.42 -8.64 8.13
CA THR A 78 13.48 -8.66 7.10
C THR A 78 13.34 -9.85 6.16
N LEU A 79 13.03 -11.04 6.66
CA LEU A 79 12.80 -12.22 5.84
C LEU A 79 11.58 -12.06 4.92
N ASN A 80 10.50 -11.43 5.40
CA ASN A 80 9.34 -11.08 4.58
C ASN A 80 9.71 -10.13 3.45
N ILE A 81 10.45 -9.04 3.76
CA ILE A 81 10.92 -8.09 2.75
C ILE A 81 11.84 -8.78 1.73
N LEU A 82 12.75 -9.64 2.19
CA LEU A 82 13.66 -10.39 1.33
C LEU A 82 12.88 -11.33 0.38
N SER A 83 11.83 -11.99 0.87
CA SER A 83 10.97 -12.83 0.03
C SER A 83 10.29 -12.01 -1.09
N LEU A 84 9.71 -10.85 -0.74
CA LEU A 84 9.09 -9.95 -1.72
C LEU A 84 10.10 -9.40 -2.75
N LEU A 85 11.33 -9.13 -2.31
CA LEU A 85 12.43 -8.76 -3.21
C LEU A 85 12.75 -9.91 -4.19
N PHE A 86 12.85 -11.15 -3.72
CA PHE A 86 13.06 -12.30 -4.61
C PHE A 86 11.93 -12.48 -5.60
N HIS A 87 10.66 -12.33 -5.19
CA HIS A 87 9.54 -12.35 -6.11
C HIS A 87 9.67 -11.30 -7.21
N THR A 88 10.09 -10.08 -6.87
CA THR A 88 10.32 -8.99 -7.84
C THR A 88 11.47 -9.31 -8.78
N LEU A 89 12.59 -9.81 -8.26
CA LEU A 89 13.75 -10.19 -9.07
C LEU A 89 13.42 -11.34 -10.03
N LEU A 90 12.71 -12.36 -9.56
CA LEU A 90 12.28 -13.49 -10.39
C LEU A 90 11.29 -13.04 -11.47
N GLU A 91 10.36 -12.14 -11.15
CA GLU A 91 9.47 -11.56 -12.14
C GLU A 91 10.22 -10.76 -13.22
N LEU A 92 11.35 -10.15 -12.90
CA LEU A 92 12.17 -9.43 -13.89
C LEU A 92 13.11 -10.35 -14.69
N LEU A 93 13.62 -11.41 -14.09
CA LEU A 93 14.78 -12.15 -14.62
C LEU A 93 14.48 -13.60 -15.03
N ASP A 94 13.36 -14.18 -14.58
CA ASP A 94 13.04 -15.59 -14.79
C ASP A 94 11.75 -15.79 -15.59
N ASN A 95 11.92 -16.16 -16.87
CA ASN A 95 10.81 -16.42 -17.79
C ASN A 95 9.90 -17.58 -17.32
N LYS A 96 10.45 -18.60 -16.64
CA LYS A 96 9.63 -19.72 -16.15
C LYS A 96 8.77 -19.26 -14.97
N TYR A 97 9.35 -18.46 -14.09
CA TYR A 97 8.61 -17.85 -12.98
C TYR A 97 7.48 -16.95 -13.48
N GLN A 98 7.76 -16.08 -14.46
CA GLN A 98 6.74 -15.24 -15.10
C GLN A 98 5.60 -16.08 -15.70
N LEU A 99 5.93 -17.15 -16.44
CA LEU A 99 4.94 -18.04 -17.04
C LEU A 99 4.06 -18.70 -15.97
N LEU A 100 4.65 -19.25 -14.91
CA LEU A 100 3.88 -19.87 -13.82
C LEU A 100 2.95 -18.86 -13.14
N ARG A 101 3.43 -17.64 -12.91
CA ARG A 101 2.64 -16.59 -12.24
C ARG A 101 1.49 -16.07 -13.09
N ALA A 102 1.61 -16.07 -14.42
CA ALA A 102 0.52 -15.69 -15.32
C ALA A 102 -0.66 -16.68 -15.32
N HIS A 103 -0.48 -17.90 -14.78
CA HIS A 103 -1.50 -18.95 -14.71
C HIS A 103 -2.11 -19.12 -13.31
N LEU A 104 -1.68 -18.31 -12.33
CA LEU A 104 -2.23 -18.25 -10.96
C LEU A 104 -3.23 -17.10 -10.83
#